data_AF-A0AAW1HEW1-F1
#
_entry.id   AF-A0AAW1HEW1-F1
#
_cell.length_a   1.000
_cell.length_b   1.000
_cell.length_c   1.000
_cell.angle_alpha   90.00
_cell.angle_beta   90.00
_cell.angle_gamma   90.00
#
_symmetry.space_group_name_H-M   'P 1'
#
loop_
_entity.id
_entity.type
_entity.pdbx_description
1 polymer ?
#
loop_
_entity_poly.entity_id
_entity_poly.type
_entity_poly.pdbx_seq_one_letter_code
_entity_poly.pdbx_strand_id
1 'polypeptide(L)'
;MSHSSNGPTIINDIFTILITIRQYKFLVTADVAKIYRQIWIHPKDRGLQKIVWRNNEDQEPQLYTLNTVTYGTSSASFLTMRCLQQVAYDNQHIFPEASQMMQYAYVNEPLSELPLGNSSIKTL
;
A
#
# COMPACT_ATOMS: atom_id res chain seq x y z
N MET A 1 22.34 15.37 4.25
CA MET A 1 21.88 13.99 4.54
C MET A 1 20.60 14.10 5.37
N SER A 2 19.44 14.10 4.72
CA SER A 2 18.14 14.21 5.38
C SER A 2 17.72 12.83 5.89
N HIS A 3 17.72 12.64 7.20
CA HIS A 3 17.05 11.50 7.83
C HIS A 3 15.54 11.66 7.65
N SER A 4 14.99 10.95 6.66
CA SER A 4 13.56 10.72 6.56
C SER A 4 13.20 9.69 7.63
N SER A 5 12.42 10.13 8.62
CA SER A 5 11.85 9.35 9.72
C SER A 5 10.82 8.35 9.22
N ASN A 6 11.25 7.38 8.41
CA ASN A 6 10.43 6.26 7.98
C ASN A 6 10.73 5.07 8.88
N GLY A 7 9.69 4.37 9.33
CA GLY A 7 9.81 3.15 10.13
C GLY A 7 10.69 2.08 9.45
N PRO A 8 11.04 1.00 10.16
CA PRO A 8 11.95 -0.02 9.65
C PRO A 8 11.51 -0.52 8.26
N THR A 9 12.45 -0.60 7.33
CA THR A 9 12.17 -1.03 5.95
C THR A 9 11.78 -2.51 5.96
N ILE A 10 10.48 -2.79 5.90
CA ILE A 10 9.92 -4.14 5.74
C ILE A 10 9.86 -4.57 4.27
N ILE A 11 10.09 -3.65 3.34
CA ILE A 11 10.07 -3.90 1.91
C ILE A 11 11.45 -4.40 1.48
N ASN A 12 11.53 -5.64 0.98
CA ASN A 12 12.76 -6.13 0.36
C ASN A 12 13.10 -5.26 -0.86
N ASP A 13 14.38 -4.94 -1.03
CA ASP A 13 14.82 -4.23 -2.21
C ASP A 13 14.65 -5.09 -3.47
N ILE A 14 14.47 -4.44 -4.61
CA ILE A 14 14.22 -5.12 -5.89
C ILE A 14 15.35 -6.07 -6.28
N PHE A 15 16.60 -5.77 -5.90
CA PHE A 15 17.74 -6.60 -6.23
C PHE A 15 17.72 -7.90 -5.41
N THR A 16 17.43 -7.83 -4.11
CA THR A 16 17.20 -9.00 -3.26
C THR A 16 16.07 -9.86 -3.81
N ILE A 17 14.94 -9.26 -4.18
CA ILE A 17 13.81 -9.98 -4.79
C ILE A 17 14.26 -10.69 -6.07
N LEU A 18 14.94 -9.99 -6.98
CA LEU A 18 15.41 -10.54 -8.26
C LEU A 18 16.44 -11.67 -8.10
N ILE A 19 17.25 -11.66 -7.04
CA ILE A 19 18.17 -12.76 -6.73
C ILE A 19 17.39 -13.95 -6.17
N THR A 20 16.50 -13.71 -5.21
CA THR A 20 15.72 -14.75 -4.57
C THR A 20 14.85 -15.50 -5.58
N ILE A 21 14.14 -14.81 -6.47
CA ILE A 21 13.31 -15.50 -7.49
C ILE A 21 14.14 -16.41 -8.41
N ARG A 22 15.42 -16.10 -8.67
CA ARG A 22 16.30 -16.94 -9.52
C ARG A 22 16.67 -18.26 -8.86
N GLN A 23 16.53 -18.37 -7.55
CA GLN A 23 16.78 -19.62 -6.82
C GLN A 23 15.61 -20.61 -6.97
N TYR A 24 14.43 -20.15 -7.43
CA TYR A 24 13.23 -20.98 -7.56
C TYR A 24 12.94 -21.35 -9.02
N LYS A 25 12.52 -22.60 -9.24
CA LYS A 25 12.11 -23.09 -10.56
C LYS A 25 10.78 -22.51 -11.04
N PHE A 26 9.92 -22.12 -10.11
CA PHE A 26 8.59 -21.59 -10.36
C PHE A 26 8.37 -20.31 -9.55
N LEU A 27 7.70 -19.34 -10.16
CA LEU A 27 7.32 -18.08 -9.54
C LEU A 27 5.80 -17.95 -9.61
N VAL A 28 5.19 -17.56 -8.49
CA VAL A 28 3.77 -17.20 -8.42
C VAL A 28 3.66 -15.69 -8.32
N THR A 29 2.87 -15.10 -9.21
CA THR A 29 2.53 -13.67 -9.17
C THR A 29 1.02 -13.53 -9.00
N ALA A 30 0.60 -12.53 -8.24
CA ALA A 30 -0.80 -12.20 -8.04
C ALA A 30 -0.96 -10.68 -8.08
N ASP A 31 -1.97 -10.20 -8.79
CA ASP A 31 -2.39 -8.81 -8.73
C ASP A 31 -3.53 -8.67 -7.73
N VAL A 32 -3.32 -7.84 -6.70
CA VAL A 32 -4.35 -7.55 -5.70
C VAL A 32 -4.92 -6.18 -6.00
N ALA A 33 -6.03 -6.19 -6.75
CA ALA A 33 -6.70 -4.98 -7.17
C ALA A 33 -7.04 -4.07 -5.96
N LYS A 34 -6.55 -2.83 -6.03
CA LYS A 34 -6.80 -1.78 -5.03
C LYS A 34 -6.44 -2.18 -3.60
N ILE A 35 -5.28 -2.83 -3.42
CA ILE A 35 -4.84 -3.38 -2.13
C ILE A 35 -4.95 -2.41 -0.95
N TYR A 36 -4.63 -1.13 -1.14
CA TYR A 36 -4.72 -0.11 -0.08
C TYR A 36 -6.15 0.05 0.46
N ARG A 37 -7.17 -0.09 -0.40
CA ARG A 37 -8.58 -0.02 0.00
C ARG A 37 -9.05 -1.24 0.78
N GLN A 38 -8.29 -2.33 0.79
CA GLN A 38 -8.63 -3.53 1.54
C GLN A 38 -8.17 -3.45 3.00
N ILE A 39 -7.36 -2.44 3.34
CA ILE A 39 -6.75 -2.30 4.66
C ILE A 39 -7.39 -1.14 5.41
N TRP A 40 -8.13 -1.47 6.47
CA TRP A 40 -8.74 -0.46 7.33
C TRP A 40 -7.71 0.22 8.23
N ILE A 41 -7.79 1.55 8.29
CA ILE A 41 -7.11 2.33 9.30
C ILE A 41 -7.89 2.23 10.61
N HIS A 42 -7.14 2.13 11.71
CA HIS A 42 -7.71 2.07 13.04
C HIS A 42 -8.57 3.33 13.30
N PRO A 43 -9.79 3.21 13.87
CA PRO A 43 -10.74 4.33 13.96
C PRO A 43 -10.18 5.60 14.60
N LYS A 44 -9.25 5.48 15.56
CA LYS A 44 -8.61 6.62 16.22
C LYS A 44 -7.69 7.44 15.29
N ASP A 45 -7.13 6.80 14.28
CA ASP A 45 -6.15 7.42 13.37
C ASP A 45 -6.79 7.96 12.08
N ARG A 46 -8.05 7.58 11.80
CA ARG A 46 -8.79 8.03 10.61
C ARG A 46 -8.94 9.55 10.57
N GLY A 47 -9.01 10.21 11.73
CA GLY A 47 -9.07 11.67 11.81
C GLY A 47 -7.89 12.39 11.14
N LEU A 48 -6.78 11.70 10.90
CA LEU A 48 -5.59 12.19 10.20
C LEU A 48 -5.71 12.09 8.67
N GLN A 49 -6.71 11.38 8.15
CA GLN A 49 -6.93 11.15 6.72
C GLN A 49 -8.19 11.87 6.23
N LYS A 50 -8.20 13.19 6.35
CA LYS A 50 -9.31 14.04 5.91
C LYS A 50 -9.03 14.67 4.56
N ILE A 51 -10.04 14.69 3.70
CA ILE A 51 -9.99 15.39 2.41
C ILE A 51 -11.16 16.37 2.32
N VAL A 52 -10.95 17.45 1.59
CA VAL A 52 -12.01 18.39 1.22
C VAL A 52 -12.40 18.10 -0.23
N TRP A 53 -13.69 17.92 -0.49
CA TRP A 53 -14.22 17.56 -1.79
C TRP A 53 -15.51 18.30 -2.13
N ARG A 54 -15.67 18.65 -3.41
CA ARG A 54 -16.93 19.11 -4.01
C ARG A 54 -17.01 18.57 -5.43
N ASN A 55 -18.23 18.27 -5.90
CA ASN A 55 -18.40 17.73 -7.25
C ASN A 55 -18.30 18.82 -8.32
N ASN A 56 -18.85 20.01 -8.03
CA ASN A 56 -18.87 21.16 -8.92
C ASN A 56 -18.46 22.43 -8.14
N GLU A 57 -18.04 23.49 -8.84
CA GLU A 57 -17.61 24.74 -8.20
C GLU A 57 -18.73 25.44 -7.42
N ASP A 58 -19.98 25.25 -7.85
CA ASP A 58 -21.17 25.82 -7.22
C ASP A 58 -21.59 25.09 -5.93
N GLN A 59 -20.97 23.96 -5.62
CA GLN A 59 -21.26 23.21 -4.40
C GLN A 59 -20.31 23.61 -3.27
N GLU A 60 -20.86 23.75 -2.06
CA GLU A 60 -20.08 23.94 -0.86
C GLU A 60 -19.10 22.76 -0.64
N PRO A 61 -17.81 23.03 -0.39
CA PRO A 61 -16.84 22.00 -0.08
C PRO A 61 -17.24 21.19 1.16
N GLN A 62 -17.17 19.87 1.04
CA GLN A 62 -17.49 18.94 2.12
C GLN A 62 -16.22 18.25 2.63
N LEU A 63 -16.19 17.95 3.92
CA LEU A 63 -15.10 17.24 4.57
C LEU A 63 -15.41 15.75 4.63
N TYR A 64 -14.53 14.93 4.06
CA TYR A 64 -14.60 13.47 4.09
C TYR A 64 -13.46 12.90 4.91
N THR A 65 -13.72 11.78 5.58
CA THR A 65 -12.69 11.01 6.30
C THR A 65 -12.50 9.68 5.59
N LEU A 66 -11.27 9.40 5.16
CA LEU A 66 -10.92 8.13 4.54
C LEU A 66 -10.75 7.07 5.65
N ASN A 67 -11.24 5.87 5.38
CA ASN A 67 -11.24 4.79 6.38
C ASN A 67 -10.14 3.75 6.16
N THR A 68 -9.49 3.77 5.00
CA THR A 68 -8.54 2.75 4.56
C THR A 68 -7.18 3.39 4.29
N VAL A 69 -6.14 2.57 4.15
CA VAL A 69 -4.85 3.07 3.65
C VAL A 69 -5.10 3.82 2.34
N THR A 70 -4.48 5.00 2.21
CA THR A 70 -4.68 5.88 1.05
C THR A 70 -3.37 6.07 0.28
N TYR A 71 -3.51 6.26 -1.02
CA TYR A 71 -2.41 6.54 -1.94
C TYR A 71 -1.68 7.85 -1.56
N GLY A 72 -0.40 7.93 -1.91
CA GLY A 72 0.42 9.12 -1.69
C GLY A 72 0.84 9.36 -0.23
N THR A 73 0.60 8.39 0.67
CA THR A 73 1.14 8.43 2.02
C THR A 73 2.42 7.62 2.09
N SER A 74 3.48 8.16 2.72
CA SER A 74 4.78 7.48 2.85
C SER A 74 4.69 6.15 3.61
N SER A 75 3.63 5.97 4.40
CA SER A 75 3.37 4.75 5.18
C SER A 75 2.53 3.70 4.43
N ALA A 76 1.92 4.01 3.27
CA ALA A 76 1.01 3.10 2.59
C ALA A 76 1.67 1.75 2.26
N SER A 77 2.84 1.80 1.62
CA SER A 77 3.58 0.62 1.19
C SER A 77 4.04 -0.23 2.39
N PHE A 78 4.48 0.42 3.47
CA PHE A 78 4.82 -0.26 4.73
C PHE A 78 3.61 -0.95 5.36
N LEU A 79 2.50 -0.24 5.53
CA LEU A 79 1.29 -0.76 6.16
C LEU A 79 0.73 -1.95 5.36
N THR A 80 0.79 -1.84 4.04
CA THR A 80 0.35 -2.91 3.13
C THR A 80 1.19 -4.16 3.27
N MET A 81 2.52 -4.03 3.20
CA MET A 81 3.42 -5.16 3.39
C MET A 81 3.26 -5.81 4.77
N ARG A 82 3.08 -5.01 5.82
CA ARG A 82 2.84 -5.54 7.17
C ARG A 82 1.53 -6.27 7.31
N CYS A 83 0.45 -5.80 6.69
CA CYS A 83 -0.80 -6.54 6.65
C CYS A 83 -0.65 -7.87 5.91
N LEU A 84 0.00 -7.90 4.75
CA LEU A 84 0.23 -9.14 4.00
C LEU A 84 1.06 -10.16 4.80
N GLN A 85 2.12 -9.71 5.47
CA GLN A 85 2.92 -10.55 6.34
C GLN A 85 2.11 -11.10 7.53
N GLN A 86 1.26 -10.27 8.14
CA GLN A 86 0.39 -10.71 9.23
C GLN A 86 -0.63 -11.76 8.75
N VAL A 87 -1.25 -11.55 7.59
CA VAL A 87 -2.17 -12.53 6.99
C VAL A 87 -1.47 -13.86 6.74
N ALA A 88 -0.24 -13.85 6.22
CA ALA A 88 0.54 -15.07 6.06
C ALA A 88 0.87 -15.74 7.39
N TYR A 89 1.26 -14.97 8.42
CA TYR A 89 1.53 -15.51 9.74
C TYR A 89 0.28 -16.17 10.37
N ASP A 90 -0.86 -15.50 10.31
CA ASP A 90 -2.11 -16.00 10.88
C ASP A 90 -2.57 -17.31 10.20
N ASN A 91 -2.30 -17.44 8.90
CA ASN A 91 -2.69 -18.59 8.09
C ASN A 91 -1.59 -19.65 7.93
N GLN A 92 -0.43 -19.51 8.59
CA GLN A 92 0.73 -20.41 8.41
C GLN A 92 0.44 -21.87 8.73
N HIS A 93 -0.51 -22.14 9.64
CA HIS A 93 -0.89 -23.49 10.03
C HIS A 93 -1.73 -24.18 8.94
N ILE A 94 -2.43 -23.40 8.10
CA ILE A 94 -3.26 -23.89 7.00
C ILE A 94 -2.44 -23.94 5.70
N PHE A 95 -1.59 -22.94 5.46
CA PHE A 95 -0.83 -22.77 4.22
C PHE A 95 0.66 -22.50 4.50
N PRO A 96 1.41 -23.47 5.08
CA PRO A 96 2.79 -23.24 5.52
C PRO A 96 3.73 -22.80 4.39
N GLU A 97 3.59 -23.39 3.21
CA GLU A 97 4.41 -23.07 2.03
C GLU A 97 4.12 -21.66 1.51
N ALA A 98 2.84 -21.28 1.41
CA ALA A 98 2.45 -19.94 0.96
C ALA A 98 2.89 -18.86 1.96
N SER A 99 2.79 -19.15 3.25
CA SER A 99 3.22 -18.24 4.31
C SER A 99 4.74 -18.02 4.31
N GLN A 100 5.53 -19.05 4.00
CA GLN A 100 6.97 -18.90 3.83
C GLN A 100 7.29 -18.01 2.61
N MET A 101 6.59 -18.20 1.49
CA MET A 101 6.78 -17.40 0.27
C MET A 101 6.43 -15.92 0.46
N MET A 102 5.48 -15.59 1.35
CA MET A 102 5.09 -14.20 1.62
C MET A 102 6.25 -13.34 2.16
N GLN A 103 7.31 -13.94 2.71
CA GLN A 103 8.52 -13.22 3.11
C GLN A 103 9.23 -12.54 1.92
N TYR A 104 8.96 -13.01 0.70
CA TYR A 104 9.52 -12.48 -0.55
C TYR A 104 8.51 -11.63 -1.32
N ALA A 105 7.31 -11.43 -0.77
CA ALA A 105 6.29 -10.61 -1.40
C ALA A 105 6.77 -9.16 -1.54
N TYR A 106 6.33 -8.52 -2.62
CA TYR A 106 6.62 -7.12 -2.91
C TYR A 106 5.36 -6.46 -3.42
N VAL A 107 5.00 -5.33 -2.82
CA VAL A 107 3.94 -4.47 -3.33
C VAL A 107 4.57 -3.49 -4.31
N ASN A 108 4.19 -3.63 -5.58
CA ASN A 108 4.52 -2.62 -6.57
C ASN A 108 3.63 -1.40 -6.32
N GLU A 109 4.22 -0.33 -5.77
CA GLU A 109 3.53 0.95 -5.71
C GLU A 109 3.52 1.55 -7.11
N PRO A 110 2.36 1.88 -7.71
CA PRO A 110 2.36 2.65 -8.93
C PRO A 110 2.99 4.02 -8.60
N LEU A 111 4.18 4.28 -9.14
CA LEU A 111 4.82 5.59 -9.11
C LEU A 111 3.77 6.59 -9.59
N SER A 112 3.34 7.47 -8.69
CA SER A 112 2.44 8.56 -9.03
C SER A 112 2.99 9.30 -10.24
N GLU A 113 2.27 9.28 -11.35
CA GLU A 113 2.46 10.27 -12.41
C GLU A 113 2.33 11.66 -11.77
N LEU A 114 3.42 12.41 -11.68
CA LEU A 114 3.39 13.84 -11.40
C LEU A 114 4.47 14.55 -12.21
N PRO A 115 4.27 15.80 -12.67
CA PRO A 115 2.99 16.54 -12.84
C PRO A 115 2.89 17.19 -14.24
N LEU A 116 1.71 17.70 -14.61
CA LEU A 116 1.48 19.06 -15.16
C LEU A 116 0.04 19.22 -15.67
N GLY A 117 -0.58 20.34 -15.27
CA GLY A 117 -1.65 20.97 -16.03
C GLY A 117 -3.04 20.77 -15.46
N ASN A 118 -3.60 21.87 -14.96
CA ASN A 118 -5.01 22.15 -14.67
C ASN A 118 -6.04 21.11 -15.14
N SER A 119 -7.03 20.92 -14.25
CA SER A 119 -8.34 20.31 -14.44
C SER A 119 -8.45 18.92 -13.82
N SER A 120 -9.26 18.91 -12.77
CA SER A 120 -10.10 17.79 -12.38
C SER A 120 -9.38 16.56 -11.87
N ILE A 121 -9.64 16.33 -10.59
CA ILE A 121 -9.36 15.11 -9.85
C ILE A 121 -9.46 13.88 -10.77
N LYS A 122 -8.33 13.21 -10.95
CA LYS A 122 -8.30 11.85 -11.49
C LYS A 122 -8.34 10.87 -10.34
N THR A 123 -9.53 10.31 -10.19
CA THR A 123 -9.83 8.92 -9.83
C THR A 123 -9.22 8.41 -8.52
N LEU A 124 -10.11 8.31 -7.52
CA LEU A 124 -9.96 7.40 -6.39
C LEU A 124 -9.52 6.02 -6.86
#